data_AF-A0A8J3WM72-F1
#
_entry.id   AF-A0A8J3WM72-F1
#
_cell.length_a   1.000
_cell.length_b   1.000
_cell.length_c   1.000
_cell.angle_alpha   90.00
_cell.angle_beta   90.00
_cell.angle_gamma   90.00
#
_symmetry.space_group_name_H-M   'P 1'
#
loop_
_entity.id
_entity.type
_entity.pdbx_description
1 polymer ?
#
loop_
_entity_poly.entity_id
_entity_poly.type
_entity_poly.pdbx_seq_one_letter_code
_entity_poly.pdbx_strand_id
1 'polypeptide(L)'
;MRHRLIPHAQAEDAVLYPRVEEVMHAPGATATMSRDHEEVVALTGEPARSRASLTGPPAPGQRRGLQRILYGLHALVRVHFAEEEEIYLPVLDAGLTAAQAEEMFAEMHHKAHPGSAG
;
A
#
# COMPACT_ATOMS: atom_id res chain seq x y z
N MET A 1 7.97 -9.20 1.55
CA MET A 1 7.56 -7.79 1.38
C MET A 1 6.63 -7.62 0.18
N ARG A 2 7.05 -7.67 -1.10
CA ARG A 2 6.14 -7.48 -2.25
C ARG A 2 4.93 -8.43 -2.28
N HIS A 3 5.13 -9.70 -1.96
CA HIS A 3 4.09 -10.74 -1.93
C HIS A 3 3.05 -10.55 -0.81
N ARG A 4 3.25 -9.60 0.12
CA ARG A 4 2.26 -9.23 1.14
C ARG A 4 1.75 -7.81 0.95
N LEU A 5 2.65 -6.88 0.61
CA LEU A 5 2.34 -5.47 0.45
C LEU A 5 1.41 -5.19 -0.74
N ILE A 6 1.64 -5.83 -1.90
CA ILE A 6 0.81 -5.57 -3.09
C ILE A 6 -0.61 -6.12 -2.92
N PRO A 7 -0.82 -7.38 -2.47
CA PRO A 7 -2.18 -7.86 -2.22
C PRO A 7 -2.93 -7.06 -1.14
N HIS A 8 -2.21 -6.51 -0.16
CA HIS A 8 -2.78 -5.65 0.87
C HIS A 8 -3.27 -4.31 0.28
N ALA A 9 -2.40 -3.60 -0.44
CA ALA A 9 -2.72 -2.37 -1.16
C ALA A 9 -3.96 -2.51 -2.08
N GLN A 10 -4.03 -3.63 -2.82
CA GLN A 10 -5.18 -3.94 -3.67
C GLN A 10 -6.47 -4.17 -2.89
N ALA A 11 -6.37 -4.74 -1.68
CA ALA A 11 -7.52 -4.93 -0.82
C ALA A 11 -7.98 -3.61 -0.19
N GLU A 12 -7.06 -2.70 0.15
CA GLU A 12 -7.35 -1.35 0.63
C GLU A 12 -8.10 -0.54 -0.42
N ASP A 13 -7.59 -0.51 -1.66
CA ASP A 13 -8.23 0.15 -2.80
C ASP A 13 -9.65 -0.38 -3.05
N ALA A 14 -9.87 -1.67 -2.83
CA ALA A 14 -11.14 -2.33 -3.12
C ALA A 14 -12.17 -2.26 -1.98
N VAL A 15 -11.74 -2.02 -0.74
CA VAL A 15 -12.58 -2.17 0.47
C VAL A 15 -12.45 -0.98 1.40
N LEU A 16 -11.24 -0.71 1.90
CA LEU A 16 -10.99 0.28 2.93
C LEU A 16 -11.32 1.69 2.43
N TYR A 17 -10.75 2.06 1.28
CA TYR A 17 -10.86 3.40 0.72
C TYR A 17 -12.29 3.79 0.31
N PRO A 18 -13.08 2.94 -0.38
CA PRO A 18 -14.50 3.21 -0.60
C PRO A 18 -15.26 3.47 0.71
N ARG A 19 -14.96 2.71 1.76
CA ARG A 19 -15.62 2.88 3.07
C ARG A 19 -15.28 4.20 3.74
N VAL A 20 -14.03 4.64 3.63
CA VAL A 20 -13.59 5.97 4.11
C VAL A 20 -14.36 7.06 3.38
N GLU A 21 -14.43 6.99 2.05
CA GLU A 21 -15.13 7.99 1.23
C GLU A 21 -16.64 8.05 1.53
N GLU A 22 -17.27 6.89 1.78
CA GLU A 22 -18.66 6.79 2.23
C GLU A 22 -18.90 7.52 3.56
N VAL A 23 -18.06 7.24 4.57
CA VAL A 23 -18.15 7.86 5.91
C VAL A 23 -17.91 9.37 5.85
N MET A 24 -16.97 9.81 5.01
CA MET A 24 -16.68 11.24 4.83
C MET A 24 -17.68 11.97 3.93
N HIS A 25 -18.55 11.24 3.23
CA HIS A 25 -19.39 11.76 2.15
C HIS A 25 -18.59 12.53 1.09
N ALA A 26 -17.39 12.03 0.77
CA ALA A 26 -16.43 12.70 -0.10
C ALA A 26 -15.85 11.73 -1.15
N PRO A 27 -16.56 11.48 -2.26
CA PRO A 27 -16.08 10.61 -3.33
C PRO A 27 -14.75 11.10 -3.91
N GLY A 28 -13.80 10.20 -4.08
CA GLY A 28 -12.45 10.47 -4.57
C GLY A 28 -11.49 11.04 -3.52
N ALA A 29 -11.89 11.18 -2.25
CA ALA A 29 -11.01 11.70 -1.19
C ALA A 29 -9.76 10.85 -0.95
N THR A 30 -9.79 9.57 -1.33
CA THR A 30 -8.67 8.63 -1.14
C THR A 30 -7.85 8.39 -2.42
N ALA A 31 -8.16 9.08 -3.53
CA ALA A 31 -7.51 8.85 -4.81
C ALA A 31 -5.97 9.05 -4.78
N THR A 32 -5.45 9.86 -3.86
CA THR A 32 -4.01 10.02 -3.64
C THR A 32 -3.37 8.74 -3.13
N MET A 33 -4.06 7.98 -2.27
CA MET A 33 -3.56 6.71 -1.73
C MET A 33 -3.41 5.65 -2.82
N SER A 34 -4.41 5.53 -3.70
CA SER A 34 -4.33 4.63 -4.85
C SER A 34 -3.17 5.01 -5.78
N ARG A 35 -2.89 6.29 -5.97
CA ARG A 35 -1.71 6.73 -6.73
C ARG A 35 -0.39 6.37 -6.02
N ASP A 36 -0.35 6.43 -4.69
CA ASP A 36 0.81 6.01 -3.91
C ASP A 36 1.05 4.50 -4.01
N HIS A 37 -0.02 3.69 -4.03
CA HIS A 37 0.08 2.25 -4.31
C HIS A 37 0.74 1.96 -5.66
N GLU A 38 0.35 2.67 -6.72
CA GLU A 38 0.98 2.54 -8.04
C GLU A 38 2.49 2.83 -7.98
N GLU A 39 2.90 3.85 -7.21
CA GLU A 39 4.30 4.22 -7.05
C GLU A 39 5.07 3.17 -6.23
N VAL A 40 4.48 2.64 -5.17
CA VAL A 40 5.05 1.53 -4.38
C VAL A 40 5.26 0.30 -5.27
N VAL A 41 4.30 -0.05 -6.14
CA VAL A 41 4.43 -1.15 -7.10
C VAL A 41 5.60 -0.90 -8.07
N ALA A 42 5.70 0.31 -8.61
CA ALA A 42 6.76 0.70 -9.55
C ALA A 42 8.15 0.63 -8.91
N LEU A 43 8.33 1.30 -7.75
CA LEU A 43 9.59 1.38 -7.01
C LEU A 43 10.04 0.05 -6.45
N THR A 44 9.11 -0.81 -6.00
CA THR A 44 9.48 -2.16 -5.57
C THR A 44 10.02 -3.02 -6.74
N GLY A 45 9.70 -2.63 -7.99
CA GLY A 45 10.14 -3.24 -9.25
C GLY A 45 11.59 -2.98 -9.61
N GLU A 46 12.05 -1.77 -9.31
CA GLU A 46 13.34 -1.26 -9.74
C GLU A 46 14.56 -2.02 -9.17
N PRO A 47 14.58 -2.46 -7.89
CA PRO A 47 15.71 -3.21 -7.35
C PRO A 47 15.97 -4.52 -8.11
N ALA A 48 14.91 -5.23 -8.52
CA ALA A 48 15.05 -6.48 -9.26
C ALA A 48 15.63 -6.24 -10.66
N ARG A 49 15.17 -5.20 -11.35
CA ARG A 49 15.71 -4.76 -12.65
C ARG A 49 17.17 -4.32 -12.53
N SER A 50 17.46 -3.52 -11.51
CA SER A 50 18.81 -3.02 -11.20
C SER A 50 19.78 -4.16 -10.91
N ARG A 51 19.33 -5.24 -10.27
CA ARG A 51 20.15 -6.42 -10.02
C ARG A 51 20.38 -7.24 -11.30
N ALA A 52 19.36 -7.39 -12.14
CA ALA A 52 19.44 -8.15 -13.38
C ALA A 52 20.40 -7.54 -14.42
N SER A 53 20.65 -6.23 -14.35
CA SER A 53 21.57 -5.52 -15.26
C SER A 53 23.05 -5.54 -14.82
N LEU A 54 23.38 -6.15 -13.67
CA LEU A 54 24.75 -6.24 -13.19
C LEU A 54 25.52 -7.37 -13.87
N THR A 55 26.67 -7.05 -14.45
CA THR A 55 27.63 -8.03 -15.01
C THR A 55 28.84 -8.26 -14.09
N GLY A 56 28.79 -7.73 -12.87
CA GLY A 56 29.85 -7.79 -11.86
C GLY A 56 29.49 -6.96 -10.61
N PRO A 57 30.45 -6.67 -9.71
CA PRO A 57 30.20 -5.81 -8.55
C PRO A 57 29.65 -4.44 -8.97
N PRO A 58 28.64 -3.89 -8.28
CA PRO A 58 28.00 -2.66 -8.70
C PRO A 58 28.96 -1.48 -8.59
N ALA A 59 29.05 -0.68 -9.65
CA ALA A 59 29.81 0.57 -9.65
C ALA A 59 29.22 1.57 -8.62
N PRO A 60 30.01 2.55 -8.14
CA PRO A 60 29.53 3.53 -7.17
C PRO A 60 28.24 4.25 -7.58
N GLY A 61 28.06 4.54 -8.88
CA GLY A 61 26.83 5.16 -9.41
C GLY A 61 25.60 4.26 -9.29
N GLN A 62 25.75 2.96 -9.57
CA GLN A 62 24.68 1.96 -9.45
C GLN A 62 24.27 1.77 -7.98
N ARG A 63 25.25 1.73 -7.06
CA ARG A 63 24.96 1.68 -5.62
C ARG A 63 24.16 2.89 -5.14
N ARG A 64 24.56 4.10 -5.54
CA ARG A 64 23.81 5.32 -5.23
C ARG A 64 22.40 5.31 -5.84
N GLY A 65 22.25 4.79 -7.06
CA GLY A 65 20.94 4.61 -7.70
C GLY A 65 20.02 3.72 -6.88
N LEU A 66 20.50 2.54 -6.49
CA LEU A 66 19.74 1.62 -5.65
C LEU A 66 19.39 2.23 -4.28
N GLN A 67 20.34 2.92 -3.64
CA GLN A 67 20.10 3.61 -2.37
C GLN A 67 18.99 4.67 -2.51
N ARG A 68 18.98 5.47 -3.58
CA ARG A 68 17.92 6.45 -3.82
C ARG A 68 16.55 5.80 -3.93
N ILE A 69 16.44 4.69 -4.68
CA ILE A 69 15.19 3.95 -4.80
C ILE A 69 14.73 3.41 -3.44
N LEU A 70 15.64 2.79 -2.67
CA LEU A 70 15.31 2.22 -1.37
C LEU A 70 14.88 3.28 -0.35
N TYR A 71 15.55 4.44 -0.32
CA TYR A 71 15.16 5.54 0.55
C TYR A 71 13.85 6.18 0.12
N GLY A 72 13.61 6.34 -1.18
CA GLY A 72 12.33 6.83 -1.70
C GLY A 72 11.18 5.90 -1.33
N LEU A 73 11.34 4.59 -1.56
CA LEU A 73 10.36 3.58 -1.18
C LEU A 73 10.11 3.56 0.33
N HIS A 74 11.17 3.62 1.15
CA HIS A 74 11.05 3.67 2.61
C HIS A 74 10.28 4.89 3.09
N ALA A 75 10.59 6.07 2.55
CA ALA A 75 9.91 7.31 2.92
C ALA A 75 8.43 7.26 2.53
N LEU A 76 8.12 6.83 1.29
CA LEU A 76 6.76 6.72 0.79
C LEU A 76 5.93 5.75 1.63
N VAL A 77 6.39 4.51 1.82
CA VAL A 77 5.65 3.50 2.60
C VAL A 77 5.42 3.94 4.05
N ARG A 78 6.38 4.66 4.65
CA ARG A 78 6.22 5.16 6.01
C ARG A 78 5.14 6.23 6.15
N VAL A 79 5.08 7.16 5.20
CA VAL A 79 4.05 8.21 5.22
C VAL A 79 2.69 7.60 4.91
N HIS A 80 2.63 6.73 3.91
CA HIS A 80 1.43 6.01 3.52
C HIS A 80 0.77 5.28 4.70
N PHE A 81 1.52 4.49 5.46
CA PHE A 81 0.96 3.84 6.64
C PHE A 81 0.51 4.83 7.72
N ALA A 82 1.21 5.95 7.91
CA ALA A 82 0.79 6.98 8.85
C ALA A 82 -0.52 7.65 8.40
N GLU A 83 -0.74 7.84 7.09
CA GLU A 83 -2.01 8.35 6.56
C GLU A 83 -3.17 7.39 6.85
N GLU A 84 -2.95 6.09 6.69
CA GLU A 84 -3.98 5.10 7.05
C GLU A 84 -4.22 5.04 8.56
N GLU A 85 -3.17 4.87 9.36
CA GLU A 85 -3.26 4.67 10.81
C GLU A 85 -3.73 5.92 11.56
N GLU A 86 -3.24 7.10 11.17
CA GLU A 86 -3.48 8.34 11.91
C GLU A 86 -4.64 9.18 11.35
N ILE A 87 -5.06 8.93 10.10
CA ILE A 87 -6.11 9.74 9.45
C ILE A 87 -7.33 8.89 9.11
N TYR A 88 -7.19 7.82 8.32
CA TYR A 88 -8.35 7.09 7.82
C TYR A 88 -8.95 6.10 8.82
N LEU A 89 -8.15 5.37 9.58
CA LEU A 89 -8.68 4.48 10.61
C LEU A 89 -9.51 5.24 11.66
N PRO A 90 -9.08 6.42 12.18
CA PRO A 90 -9.92 7.24 13.06
C PRO A 90 -11.24 7.71 12.43
N VAL A 91 -11.25 8.01 11.13
CA VAL A 91 -12.49 8.35 10.41
C VAL A 91 -13.46 7.16 10.42
N LEU A 92 -12.96 5.96 10.14
CA LEU A 92 -13.77 4.74 10.16
C LEU A 92 -14.26 4.41 11.58
N ASP A 93 -13.41 4.54 12.59
CA ASP A 93 -13.79 4.32 14.00
C ASP A 93 -14.93 5.26 14.45
N ALA A 94 -14.95 6.50 13.94
CA ALA A 94 -16.01 7.46 14.23
C ALA A 94 -17.30 7.20 13.44
N GLY A 95 -17.19 6.59 12.25
CA GLY A 95 -18.30 6.44 11.30
C GLY A 95 -18.93 5.04 11.25
N LEU A 96 -18.25 4.01 11.74
CA LEU A 96 -18.70 2.63 11.69
C LEU A 96 -19.06 2.09 13.07
N THR A 97 -20.04 1.19 13.09
CA THR A 97 -20.23 0.29 14.24
C THR A 97 -19.15 -0.81 14.25
N ALA A 98 -18.92 -1.42 15.41
CA ALA A 98 -17.98 -2.53 15.54
C ALA A 98 -18.27 -3.69 14.55
N ALA A 99 -19.55 -4.01 14.32
CA ALA A 99 -19.94 -5.05 13.39
C ALA A 99 -19.59 -4.70 11.93
N GLN A 100 -19.79 -3.43 11.53
CA GLN A 100 -19.45 -2.96 10.19
C GLN A 100 -17.93 -2.90 9.97
N ALA A 101 -17.16 -2.55 11.00
CA ALA A 101 -15.71 -2.57 10.95
C ALA A 101 -15.17 -4.01 10.84
N GLU A 102 -15.72 -4.94 11.61
CA GLU A 102 -15.36 -6.36 11.55
C GLU A 102 -15.65 -6.96 10.17
N GLU A 103 -16.82 -6.68 9.61
CA GLU A 103 -17.19 -7.11 8.25
C GLU A 103 -16.22 -6.56 7.20
N MET A 104 -15.90 -5.27 7.27
CA MET A 104 -14.97 -4.61 6.35
C MET A 104 -13.57 -5.24 6.42
N PHE A 105 -13.01 -5.44 7.62
CA PHE A 105 -11.70 -6.06 7.78
C PHE A 105 -11.67 -7.53 7.33
N ALA A 106 -12.77 -8.26 7.54
CA ALA A 106 -12.91 -9.63 7.04
C ALA A 106 -12.92 -9.67 5.49
N GLU A 107 -13.64 -8.75 4.84
CA GLU A 107 -13.63 -8.62 3.38
C GLU A 107 -12.24 -8.27 2.85
N MET A 108 -11.58 -7.29 3.48
CA MET A 108 -10.22 -6.87 3.12
C MET A 108 -9.22 -8.03 3.25
N HIS A 109 -9.28 -8.79 4.35
CA HIS A 109 -8.44 -9.98 4.54
C HIS A 109 -8.69 -11.04 3.45
N HIS A 110 -9.95 -11.29 3.10
CA HIS A 110 -10.29 -12.23 2.03
C HIS A 110 -9.72 -11.80 0.67
N LYS A 111 -9.81 -10.51 0.32
CA LYS A 111 -9.24 -9.98 -0.92
C LYS A 111 -7.71 -10.00 -0.95
N ALA A 112 -7.05 -9.74 0.18
CA ALA A 112 -5.60 -9.82 0.27
C ALA A 112 -5.09 -11.28 0.16
N HIS A 113 -5.93 -12.27 0.47
CA HIS A 113 -5.60 -13.69 0.50
C HIS A 113 -6.64 -14.57 -0.21
N PRO A 114 -6.77 -14.48 -1.55
CA PRO A 114 -7.83 -15.15 -2.31
C PRO A 114 -7.72 -16.69 -2.39
N GLY A 115 -6.91 -17.32 -1.54
CA GLY A 115 -6.71 -18.78 -1.48
C GLY A 115 -6.63 -19.37 -0.07
N SER A 116 -6.95 -18.61 0.99
CA SER A 116 -7.00 -19.13 2.37
C SER A 116 -8.38 -19.66 2.79
N ALA A 117 -9.34 -19.69 1.86
CA ALA A 117 -10.62 -20.37 2.02
C ALA A 117 -10.54 -21.73 1.31
N GLY A 118 -10.14 -22.78 2.05
CA GLY A 118 -10.07 -24.17 1.57
C GLY A 118 -8.73 -24.83 1.81
#